data_AF-A0A9X1JLB6-F1
#
_entry.id   AF-A0A9X1JLB6-F1
#
_cell.length_a   1.000
_cell.length_b   1.000
_cell.length_c   1.000
_cell.angle_alpha   90.00
_cell.angle_beta   90.00
_cell.angle_gamma   90.00
#
_symmetry.space_group_name_H-M   'P 1'
#
loop_
_entity.id
_entity.type
_entity.pdbx_description
1 polymer ?
#
loop_
_entity_poly.entity_id
_entity_poly.type
_entity_poly.pdbx_seq_one_letter_code
_entity_poly.pdbx_strand_id
1 'polypeptide(L)'
;MRNSVIILAGVTVFLAACSAEPGTSEGSPQAEASSSADPHDGHHMGPSKEAAREKQEFAEALADHFDAQECRSSELIGTMRRTEPDETGLYVRSYQASAVCADELKVAIEARGFSEAEPGRYINEPDGGKTERVVIRMADDGSTAGIEWEVETK
;
A
#
# COMPACT_ATOMS: atom_id res chain seq x y z
N MET A 1 -21.86 -38.78 1.35
CA MET A 1 -23.01 -38.11 2.00
C MET A 1 -22.56 -36.67 2.26
N ARG A 2 -22.80 -35.74 1.32
CA ARG A 2 -23.88 -34.74 1.39
C ARG A 2 -24.00 -34.08 2.76
N ASN A 3 -23.54 -32.83 2.88
CA ASN A 3 -24.42 -31.70 3.18
C ASN A 3 -23.67 -30.38 2.98
N SER A 4 -23.99 -29.72 1.87
CA SER A 4 -23.74 -28.29 1.65
C SER A 4 -24.95 -27.53 2.17
N VAL A 5 -24.71 -26.47 2.96
CA VAL A 5 -25.73 -25.47 3.29
C VAL A 5 -25.17 -24.12 2.82
N ILE A 6 -25.85 -23.53 1.84
CA ILE A 6 -25.61 -22.20 1.30
C ILE A 6 -26.65 -21.29 1.97
N ILE A 7 -26.22 -20.23 2.64
CA ILE A 7 -27.11 -19.17 3.12
C ILE A 7 -26.77 -17.88 2.37
N LEU A 8 -27.69 -17.48 1.49
CA LEU A 8 -27.74 -16.16 0.85
C LEU A 8 -28.37 -15.14 1.81
N ALA A 9 -27.69 -14.02 2.04
CA ALA A 9 -28.27 -12.74 2.44
C ALA A 9 -27.25 -11.69 1.92
N GLY A 10 -27.57 -10.63 1.17
CA GLY A 10 -28.79 -9.87 0.96
C GLY A 10 -28.29 -8.45 0.71
N VAL A 11 -28.05 -8.09 -0.55
CA VAL A 11 -27.45 -6.80 -0.94
C VAL A 11 -28.55 -5.74 -0.99
N THR A 12 -28.40 -4.68 -0.18
CA THR A 12 -29.21 -3.45 -0.29
C THR A 12 -28.38 -2.35 -0.92
N VAL A 13 -28.82 -1.90 -2.10
CA VAL A 13 -28.28 -0.75 -2.84
C VAL A 13 -29.01 0.50 -2.35
N PHE A 14 -28.27 1.50 -1.86
CA PHE A 14 -28.77 2.85 -1.70
C PHE A 14 -28.13 3.76 -2.75
N LEU A 15 -28.91 4.10 -3.77
CA LEU A 15 -28.64 5.19 -4.71
C LEU A 15 -29.11 6.50 -4.08
N ALA A 16 -28.18 7.40 -3.76
CA ALA A 16 -28.50 8.80 -3.50
C ALA A 16 -28.02 9.63 -4.69
N ALA A 17 -28.98 9.99 -5.56
CA ALA A 17 -28.82 11.01 -6.58
C ALA A 17 -29.01 12.39 -5.94
N CYS A 18 -28.10 13.33 -6.22
CA CYS A 18 -28.39 14.76 -6.11
C CYS A 18 -27.75 15.48 -7.30
N SER A 19 -28.58 15.68 -8.33
CA SER A 19 -28.40 16.73 -9.34
C SER A 19 -28.64 18.10 -8.70
N ALA A 20 -27.81 19.09 -9.03
CA ALA A 20 -28.22 20.49 -9.08
C ALA A 20 -27.33 21.25 -10.08
N GLU A 21 -28.01 22.07 -10.88
CA GLU A 21 -27.63 22.64 -12.18
C GLU A 21 -26.92 24.01 -12.08
N PRO A 22 -26.50 24.62 -13.23
CA PRO A 22 -25.44 25.62 -13.29
C PRO A 22 -25.96 27.06 -13.18
N GLY A 23 -25.12 27.95 -12.67
CA GLY A 23 -25.34 29.39 -12.68
C GLY A 23 -24.30 30.10 -13.53
N THR A 24 -24.69 30.53 -14.73
CA THR A 24 -24.01 31.54 -15.54
C THR A 24 -24.20 32.91 -14.90
N SER A 25 -23.13 33.69 -14.75
CA SER A 25 -23.23 35.15 -14.80
C SER A 25 -21.90 35.78 -15.19
N GLU A 26 -21.90 36.41 -16.37
CA GLU A 26 -20.85 37.25 -16.91
C GLU A 26 -20.59 38.48 -16.02
N GLY A 27 -19.32 38.87 -15.93
CA GLY A 27 -18.92 40.10 -15.25
C GLY A 27 -17.40 40.29 -15.26
N SER A 28 -16.87 40.86 -16.32
CA SER A 28 -15.57 41.53 -16.36
C SER A 28 -15.83 42.96 -16.84
N PRO A 29 -15.14 44.00 -16.31
CA PRO A 29 -13.74 44.19 -16.68
C PRO A 29 -12.81 44.78 -15.59
N GLN A 30 -11.56 44.30 -15.66
CA GLN A 30 -10.30 45.06 -15.67
C GLN A 30 -10.03 46.12 -14.59
N ALA A 31 -9.05 45.82 -13.74
CA ALA A 31 -8.13 46.83 -13.20
C ALA A 31 -6.72 46.22 -13.11
N GLU A 32 -5.80 46.87 -13.81
CA GLU A 32 -4.38 46.55 -13.83
C GLU A 32 -3.76 46.82 -12.45
N ALA A 33 -2.98 45.87 -11.95
CA ALA A 33 -1.94 46.12 -10.99
C ALA A 33 -0.79 45.18 -11.30
N SER A 34 0.17 45.67 -12.08
CA SER A 34 1.52 45.13 -12.11
C SER A 34 2.07 45.14 -10.69
N SER A 35 2.13 43.98 -10.07
CA SER A 35 2.99 43.74 -8.91
C SER A 35 3.94 42.61 -9.29
N SER A 36 5.16 43.00 -9.62
CA SER A 36 6.32 42.14 -9.71
C SER A 36 6.49 41.39 -8.39
N ALA A 37 6.09 40.13 -8.37
CA ALA A 37 6.45 39.18 -7.32
C ALA A 37 7.35 38.12 -7.95
N ASP A 38 8.57 38.06 -7.45
CA ASP A 38 9.60 37.05 -7.71
C ASP A 38 9.04 35.62 -7.82
N PRO A 39 9.54 34.80 -8.78
CA PRO A 39 9.25 33.38 -8.81
C PRO A 39 10.19 32.65 -7.84
N HIS A 40 9.96 32.84 -6.54
CA HIS A 40 10.40 31.88 -5.54
C HIS A 40 9.18 31.12 -5.05
N ASP A 41 8.59 30.35 -5.97
CA ASP A 41 7.66 29.28 -5.68
C ASP A 41 8.44 28.13 -5.03
N GLY A 42 8.89 28.36 -3.79
CA GLY A 42 9.16 27.28 -2.86
C GLY A 42 7.83 26.59 -2.64
N HIS A 43 7.54 25.58 -3.47
CA HIS A 43 6.38 24.73 -3.35
C HIS A 43 6.35 24.15 -1.94
N HIS A 44 5.64 24.83 -1.05
CA HIS A 44 5.28 24.33 0.26
C HIS A 44 4.23 23.25 0.00
N MET A 45 4.73 22.05 -0.34
CA MET A 45 3.91 20.86 -0.45
C MET A 45 3.31 20.64 0.93
N GLY A 46 2.00 20.85 1.06
CA GLY A 46 1.32 20.65 2.33
C GLY A 46 1.56 19.22 2.87
N PRO A 47 1.46 19.01 4.19
CA PRO A 47 1.85 17.77 4.87
C PRO A 47 1.18 16.49 4.29
N SER A 48 0.04 16.62 3.64
CA SER A 48 -0.67 15.53 2.95
C SER A 48 0.07 15.01 1.71
N LYS A 49 0.71 15.88 0.93
CA LYS A 49 1.46 15.47 -0.28
C LYS A 49 2.76 14.76 0.08
N GLU A 50 3.43 15.21 1.14
CA GLU A 50 4.65 14.59 1.63
C GLU A 50 4.38 13.18 2.18
N ALA A 51 3.32 13.02 3.00
CA ALA A 51 2.91 11.71 3.49
C ALA A 51 2.47 10.75 2.36
N ALA A 52 1.77 11.25 1.34
CA ALA A 52 1.40 10.44 0.18
C ALA A 52 2.63 9.98 -0.62
N ARG A 53 3.64 10.85 -0.76
CA ARG A 53 4.90 10.50 -1.42
C ARG A 53 5.67 9.43 -0.64
N GLU A 54 5.80 9.59 0.68
CA GLU A 54 6.45 8.59 1.53
C GLU A 54 5.77 7.21 1.42
N LYS A 55 4.43 7.18 1.48
CA LYS A 55 3.68 5.93 1.27
C LYS A 55 3.97 5.28 -0.08
N GLN A 56 4.07 6.08 -1.15
CA GLN A 56 4.41 5.60 -2.49
C GLN A 56 5.83 5.03 -2.55
N GLU A 57 6.81 5.69 -1.93
CA GLU A 57 8.19 5.21 -1.84
C GLU A 57 8.26 3.83 -1.16
N PHE A 58 7.43 3.56 -0.15
CA PHE A 58 7.36 2.25 0.49
C PHE A 58 6.74 1.15 -0.37
N ALA A 59 5.75 1.49 -1.23
CA ALA A 59 5.16 0.56 -2.18
C ALA A 59 6.14 0.23 -3.31
N GLU A 60 6.88 1.23 -3.80
CA GLU A 60 7.97 1.04 -4.76
C GLU A 60 9.09 0.18 -4.17
N ALA A 61 9.49 0.43 -2.92
CA ALA A 61 10.49 -0.39 -2.24
C ALA A 61 10.05 -1.85 -2.07
N LEU A 62 8.76 -2.12 -1.86
CA LEU A 62 8.23 -3.49 -1.84
C LEU A 62 8.37 -4.14 -3.22
N ALA A 63 7.86 -3.46 -4.26
CA ALA A 63 7.88 -3.94 -5.62
C ALA A 63 9.30 -4.21 -6.12
N ASP A 64 10.22 -3.26 -5.93
CA ASP A 64 11.60 -3.37 -6.38
C ASP A 64 12.38 -4.40 -5.54
N HIS A 65 12.09 -4.50 -4.23
CA HIS A 65 12.74 -5.50 -3.39
C HIS A 65 12.36 -6.91 -3.82
N PHE A 66 11.13 -7.20 -4.24
CA PHE A 66 10.75 -8.54 -4.64
C PHE A 66 10.80 -8.78 -6.15
N ASP A 67 10.89 -7.72 -6.96
CA ASP A 67 10.62 -7.74 -8.41
C ASP A 67 9.15 -8.11 -8.71
N ALA A 68 8.22 -7.45 -8.00
CA ALA A 68 6.77 -7.62 -8.15
C ALA A 68 6.11 -6.29 -8.55
N GLN A 69 6.02 -6.03 -9.86
CA GLN A 69 5.68 -4.71 -10.41
C GLN A 69 4.24 -4.29 -10.10
N GLU A 70 3.30 -5.23 -10.02
CA GLU A 70 1.89 -4.97 -9.70
C GLU A 70 1.75 -4.43 -8.27
N CYS A 71 2.74 -4.68 -7.41
CA CYS A 71 2.75 -4.18 -6.03
C CYS A 71 3.12 -2.70 -5.89
N ARG A 72 3.53 -2.01 -6.96
CA ARG A 72 3.82 -0.56 -6.93
C ARG A 72 2.61 0.31 -6.57
N SER A 73 1.42 -0.24 -6.71
CA SER A 73 0.14 0.39 -6.37
C SER A 73 -0.38 0.03 -4.97
N SER A 74 0.36 -0.77 -4.21
CA SER A 74 -0.06 -1.19 -2.86
C SER A 74 -0.15 0.00 -1.92
N GLU A 75 -1.16 0.00 -1.06
CA GLU A 75 -1.31 1.03 -0.04
C GLU A 75 -0.55 0.63 1.23
N LEU A 76 0.39 1.47 1.67
CA LEU A 76 0.98 1.34 3.00
C LEU A 76 -0.05 1.71 4.09
N ILE A 77 -0.40 0.73 4.92
CA ILE A 77 -1.37 0.89 6.01
C ILE A 77 -0.70 1.00 7.39
N GLY A 78 0.57 0.60 7.52
CA GLY A 78 1.28 0.72 8.78
C GLY A 78 2.78 0.44 8.69
N THR A 79 3.53 1.04 9.61
CA THR A 79 4.94 0.73 9.85
C THR A 79 5.18 0.57 11.35
N MET A 80 6.09 -0.32 11.71
CA MET A 80 6.56 -0.49 13.08
C MET A 80 8.07 -0.69 13.07
N ARG A 81 8.76 -0.05 14.00
CA ARG A 81 10.20 -0.24 14.23
C ARG A 81 10.41 -0.51 15.71
N ARG A 82 11.16 -1.56 16.02
CA ARG A 82 11.64 -1.85 17.36
C ARG A 82 13.14 -2.09 17.29
N THR A 83 13.87 -1.55 18.25
CA THR A 83 15.29 -1.84 18.44
C THR A 83 15.45 -2.31 19.88
N GLU A 84 16.01 -3.50 20.05
CA GLU A 84 16.28 -4.10 21.35
C GLU A 84 17.66 -3.67 21.88
N PRO A 85 17.91 -3.79 23.20
CA PRO A 85 19.20 -3.40 23.80
C PRO A 85 20.40 -4.22 23.32
N ASP A 86 20.16 -5.41 22.75
CA ASP A 86 21.18 -6.29 22.18
C ASP A 86 21.48 -5.98 20.70
N GLU A 87 21.07 -4.79 20.24
CA GLU A 87 21.19 -4.31 18.85
C GLU A 87 20.31 -5.06 17.84
N THR A 88 19.46 -5.99 18.28
CA THR A 88 18.46 -6.61 17.41
C THR A 88 17.46 -5.55 16.94
N GLY A 89 17.35 -5.37 15.62
CA GLY A 89 16.44 -4.46 14.97
C GLY A 89 15.29 -5.20 14.30
N LEU A 90 14.06 -4.74 14.49
CA LEU A 90 12.86 -5.25 13.84
C LEU A 90 12.15 -4.11 13.10
N TYR A 91 11.85 -4.33 11.83
CA TYR A 91 11.14 -3.39 10.97
C TYR A 91 9.99 -4.13 10.29
N VAL A 92 8.76 -3.68 10.52
CA VAL A 92 7.56 -4.24 9.91
C VAL A 92 6.89 -3.17 9.06
N ARG A 93 6.51 -3.55 7.83
CA ARG A 93 5.72 -2.75 6.92
C ARG A 93 4.48 -3.55 6.51
N SER A 94 3.31 -2.94 6.65
CA SER A 94 2.04 -3.56 6.34
C SER A 94 1.36 -2.84 5.18
N TYR A 95 0.86 -3.61 4.23
CA TYR A 95 0.28 -3.13 2.99
C TYR A 95 -1.09 -3.75 2.74
N GLN A 96 -1.97 -3.00 2.08
CA GLN A 96 -3.14 -3.52 1.39
C GLN A 96 -2.86 -3.49 -0.12
N ALA A 97 -3.08 -4.62 -0.79
CA ALA A 97 -2.77 -4.78 -2.20
C ALA A 97 -3.89 -5.49 -2.97
N SER A 98 -3.83 -5.44 -4.30
CA SER A 98 -4.68 -6.23 -5.17
C SER A 98 -4.31 -7.72 -5.10
N ALA A 99 -5.25 -8.60 -5.44
CA ALA A 99 -4.96 -10.02 -5.59
C ALA A 99 -3.85 -10.30 -6.61
N VAL A 100 -3.77 -9.50 -7.67
CA VAL A 100 -2.75 -9.63 -8.72
C VAL A 100 -1.34 -9.38 -8.16
N CYS A 101 -1.16 -8.30 -7.38
CA CYS A 101 0.10 -8.07 -6.66
C CYS A 101 0.42 -9.23 -5.72
N ALA A 102 -0.57 -9.73 -4.97
CA ALA A 102 -0.34 -10.83 -4.04
C ALA A 102 0.15 -12.11 -4.74
N ASP A 103 -0.40 -12.44 -5.91
CA ASP A 103 -0.01 -13.63 -6.66
C ASP A 103 1.37 -13.47 -7.33
N GLU A 104 1.65 -12.31 -7.91
CA GLU A 104 3.00 -11.99 -8.43
C GLU A 104 4.04 -12.05 -7.30
N LEU A 105 3.73 -11.45 -6.15
CA LEU A 105 4.63 -11.40 -5.00
C LEU A 105 4.97 -12.80 -4.47
N LYS A 106 4.01 -13.74 -4.42
CA LYS A 106 4.28 -15.14 -4.02
C LYS A 106 5.33 -15.78 -4.94
N VAL A 107 5.12 -15.67 -6.26
CA VAL A 107 6.04 -16.21 -7.26
C VAL A 107 7.43 -15.58 -7.11
N ALA A 108 7.48 -14.27 -6.92
CA ALA A 108 8.72 -13.52 -6.80
C ALA A 108 9.49 -13.84 -5.49
N ILE A 109 8.78 -14.00 -4.38
CA ILE A 109 9.32 -14.41 -3.07
C ILE A 109 9.98 -15.79 -3.18
N GLU A 110 9.30 -16.76 -3.79
CA GLU A 110 9.83 -18.11 -3.99
C GLU A 110 11.07 -18.10 -4.89
N ALA A 111 11.06 -17.30 -5.97
CA ALA A 111 12.21 -17.14 -6.87
C ALA A 111 13.44 -16.53 -6.16
N ARG A 112 13.25 -15.77 -5.08
CA ARG A 112 14.32 -15.21 -4.24
C ARG A 112 14.81 -16.15 -3.14
N GLY A 113 14.31 -17.38 -3.09
CA GLY A 113 14.79 -18.41 -2.16
C GLY A 113 14.14 -18.38 -0.79
N PHE A 114 13.03 -17.66 -0.61
CA PHE A 114 12.22 -17.79 0.58
C PHE A 114 11.57 -19.18 0.63
N SER A 115 11.45 -19.73 1.83
CA SER A 115 10.72 -20.97 2.08
C SER A 115 9.35 -20.66 2.67
N GLU A 116 8.29 -21.32 2.18
CA GLU A 116 6.97 -21.24 2.79
C GLU A 116 6.93 -22.11 4.06
N ALA A 117 6.76 -21.48 5.22
CA ALA A 117 6.70 -22.16 6.52
C ALA A 117 5.28 -22.61 6.87
N GLU A 118 4.28 -21.81 6.49
CA GLU A 118 2.85 -22.07 6.59
C GLU A 118 2.17 -21.42 5.37
N PRO A 119 0.93 -21.80 5.00
CA PRO A 119 0.23 -21.17 3.89
C PRO A 119 0.24 -19.63 3.96
N GLY A 120 0.87 -19.00 2.97
CA GLY A 120 1.02 -17.55 2.88
C GLY A 120 2.05 -16.94 3.82
N ARG A 121 2.89 -17.73 4.50
CA ARG A 121 3.99 -17.26 5.36
C ARG A 121 5.33 -17.73 4.82
N TYR A 122 6.14 -16.77 4.42
CA TYR A 122 7.43 -17.00 3.78
C TYR A 122 8.56 -16.48 4.66
N ILE A 123 9.63 -17.26 4.79
CA ILE A 123 10.79 -16.93 5.60
C ILE A 123 12.05 -17.09 4.76
N ASN A 124 12.95 -16.13 4.85
CA ASN A 124 14.30 -16.22 4.32
C ASN A 124 15.30 -15.76 5.38
N GLU A 125 16.37 -16.52 5.54
CA GLU A 125 17.49 -16.20 6.42
C GLU A 125 18.74 -16.10 5.55
N PRO A 126 18.90 -14.99 4.81
CA PRO A 126 20.13 -14.77 4.07
C PRO A 126 21.32 -14.76 5.03
N ASP A 127 22.43 -15.36 4.60
CA ASP A 127 23.68 -15.34 5.37
C ASP A 127 24.01 -13.91 5.82
N GLY A 128 24.23 -13.71 7.13
CA GLY A 128 24.60 -12.39 7.68
C GLY A 128 23.67 -11.79 8.73
N GLY A 129 22.96 -12.62 9.51
CA GLY A 129 22.21 -12.15 10.69
C GLY A 129 20.92 -11.40 10.38
N LYS A 130 20.48 -11.41 9.12
CA LYS A 130 19.20 -10.85 8.70
C LYS A 130 18.18 -11.96 8.51
N THR A 131 16.98 -11.79 9.04
CA THR A 131 15.83 -12.64 8.74
C THR A 131 14.74 -11.80 8.11
N GLU A 132 14.21 -12.23 6.98
CA GLU A 132 13.08 -11.61 6.31
C GLU A 132 11.88 -12.52 6.37
N ARG A 133 10.74 -11.97 6.76
CA ARG A 133 9.47 -12.71 6.79
C ARG A 133 8.44 -11.94 5.99
N VAL A 134 7.68 -12.64 5.16
CA VAL A 134 6.55 -12.06 4.44
C VAL A 134 5.31 -12.87 4.73
N VAL A 135 4.25 -12.21 5.16
CA VAL A 135 2.94 -12.82 5.34
C VAL A 135 1.96 -12.22 4.36
N ILE A 136 1.32 -13.06 3.55
CA ILE A 136 0.30 -12.69 2.57
C ILE A 136 -1.02 -13.33 2.98
N ARG A 137 -2.03 -12.52 3.21
CA ARG A 137 -3.38 -12.95 3.62
C ARG A 137 -4.39 -12.46 2.59
N MET A 138 -4.96 -13.37 1.81
CA MET A 138 -6.05 -13.03 0.90
C MET A 138 -7.32 -12.69 1.69
N ALA A 139 -8.06 -11.68 1.23
CA ALA A 139 -9.42 -11.44 1.71
C ALA A 139 -10.36 -12.58 1.28
N ASP A 140 -11.47 -12.77 2.00
CA ASP A 140 -12.43 -13.85 1.74
C ASP A 140 -13.06 -13.78 0.34
N ASP A 141 -13.18 -12.58 -0.22
CA ASP A 141 -13.70 -12.35 -1.58
C ASP A 141 -12.64 -12.54 -2.68
N GLY A 142 -11.38 -12.76 -2.29
CA GLY A 142 -10.23 -12.93 -3.18
C GLY A 142 -9.85 -11.68 -3.97
N SER A 143 -10.40 -10.49 -3.66
CA SER A 143 -10.17 -9.27 -4.45
C SER A 143 -8.91 -8.51 -4.02
N THR A 144 -8.57 -8.62 -2.74
CA THR A 144 -7.45 -7.92 -2.11
C THR A 144 -6.65 -8.86 -1.22
N ALA A 145 -5.46 -8.41 -0.83
CA ALA A 145 -4.62 -9.08 0.15
C ALA A 145 -4.02 -8.09 1.14
N GLY A 146 -3.86 -8.54 2.38
CA GLY A 146 -2.95 -7.92 3.33
C GLY A 146 -1.56 -8.52 3.18
N ILE A 147 -0.53 -7.67 3.11
CA ILE A 147 0.87 -8.08 3.04
C ILE A 147 1.60 -7.49 4.24
N GLU A 148 2.37 -8.30 4.94
CA GLU A 148 3.21 -7.88 6.07
C GLU A 148 4.64 -8.30 5.76
N TRP A 149 5.54 -7.33 5.59
CA TRP A 149 6.96 -7.55 5.35
C TRP A 149 7.75 -7.13 6.58
N GLU A 150 8.36 -8.13 7.19
CA GLU A 150 9.21 -8.01 8.37
C GLU A 150 10.67 -8.22 8.00
N VAL A 151 11.53 -7.36 8.54
CA VAL A 151 12.98 -7.46 8.48
C VAL A 151 13.54 -7.40 9.90
N GLU A 152 14.14 -8.50 10.32
CA GLU A 152 14.89 -8.62 11.57
C GLU A 152 16.39 -8.60 11.25
N THR A 153 17.17 -7.83 12.02
CA THR A 153 18.63 -7.74 11.90
C THR A 153 19.26 -7.99 13.27
N LYS A 154 20.25 -8.88 13.34
CA LYS A 154 21.02 -9.22 14.54
C LYS A 154 22.43 -8.67 14.47
#